data_AF-Q0ZUC8-F1
#
_entry.id   AF-Q0ZUC8-F1
#
_cell.length_a   1.000
_cell.length_b   1.000
_cell.length_c   1.000
_cell.angle_alpha   90.00
_cell.angle_beta   90.00
_cell.angle_gamma   90.00
#
_symmetry.space_group_name_H-M   'P 1'
#
loop_
_entity.id
_entity.type
_entity.pdbx_description
1 polymer ?
#
loop_
_entity_poly.entity_id
_entity_poly.type
_entity_poly.pdbx_seq_one_letter_code
_entity_poly.pdbx_strand_id
1 'polypeptide(L)'
;EDCLYLNVYTTSLQEKKPVMVFIHGGAFVSGSGDSELFGPHYLLEKDVVLVTINYRLEVLGFLCLDTEEVPGNAGMRDQVAALKWVQENISHFGGEPNSVT
;
A
#
# COMPACT_ATOMS: atom_id res chain seq x y z
N GLU A 1 12.14 -5.44 -10.27
CA GLU A 1 12.49 -6.11 -8.99
C GLU A 1 12.52 -5.12 -7.83
N ASP A 2 13.12 -3.94 -8.01
CA ASP A 2 12.99 -2.85 -7.04
C ASP A 2 11.62 -2.16 -7.18
N CYS A 3 10.62 -2.65 -6.44
CA CYS A 3 9.24 -2.17 -6.53
C CYS A 3 8.56 -1.94 -5.18
N LEU A 4 9.22 -2.19 -4.05
CA LEU A 4 8.61 -2.10 -2.72
C LEU A 4 8.52 -0.66 -2.21
N TYR A 5 7.69 0.10 -2.91
CA TYR A 5 7.39 1.50 -2.64
C TYR A 5 5.90 1.67 -2.31
N LEU A 6 5.59 2.74 -1.60
CA LEU A 6 4.24 3.23 -1.40
C LEU A 6 4.19 4.72 -1.64
N ASN A 7 3.02 5.23 -2.00
CA ASN A 7 2.76 6.64 -2.20
C ASN A 7 1.78 7.13 -1.13
N VAL A 8 1.99 8.34 -0.63
CA VAL A 8 1.08 8.99 0.33
C VAL A 8 0.57 10.29 -0.27
N TYR A 9 -0.74 10.44 -0.33
CA TYR A 9 -1.43 11.61 -0.87
C TYR A 9 -2.32 12.22 0.21
N THR A 10 -2.19 13.53 0.41
CA THR A 10 -2.98 14.29 1.38
C THR A 10 -3.06 15.75 0.95
N THR A 11 -4.12 16.45 1.36
CA THR A 11 -4.30 17.89 1.16
C THR A 11 -3.70 18.74 2.28
N SER A 12 -3.43 18.15 3.45
CA SER A 12 -2.85 18.83 4.61
C SER A 12 -2.08 17.86 5.50
N LEU A 13 -0.98 18.34 6.10
CA LEU A 13 -0.16 17.57 7.04
C LEU A 13 -0.52 17.84 8.51
N GLN A 14 -1.36 18.84 8.79
CA GLN A 14 -1.62 19.29 10.17
C GLN A 14 -2.86 18.67 10.79
N GLU A 15 -3.84 18.28 9.97
CA GLU A 15 -5.10 17.71 10.43
C GLU A 15 -5.01 16.20 10.42
N LYS A 16 -5.56 15.55 11.44
CA LYS A 16 -5.67 14.09 11.48
C LYS A 16 -6.92 13.64 10.74
N LYS A 17 -6.73 12.93 9.63
CA LYS A 17 -7.77 12.46 8.72
C LYS A 17 -7.83 10.93 8.69
N PRO A 18 -8.99 10.32 8.39
CA PRO A 18 -9.06 8.90 8.08
C PRO A 18 -8.08 8.53 6.96
N VAL A 19 -7.49 7.34 7.08
CA VAL A 19 -6.51 6.81 6.14
C VAL A 19 -7.15 5.72 5.31
N MET A 20 -7.05 5.83 3.99
CA MET A 20 -7.46 4.79 3.05
C MET A 20 -6.22 4.14 2.45
N VAL A 21 -6.03 2.84 2.66
CA VAL A 21 -4.94 2.08 2.04
C VAL A 21 -5.49 1.28 0.87
N PHE A 22 -5.05 1.63 -0.34
CA PHE A 22 -5.45 0.95 -1.56
C PHE A 22 -4.40 -0.08 -1.99
N ILE A 23 -4.84 -1.35 -2.00
CA ILE A 23 -4.08 -2.47 -2.56
C ILE A 23 -4.64 -2.76 -3.95
N HIS A 24 -3.84 -2.53 -4.98
CA HIS A 24 -4.30 -2.73 -6.35
C HIS A 24 -4.63 -4.21 -6.63
N GLY A 25 -5.65 -4.42 -7.47
CA GLY A 25 -6.00 -5.73 -8.00
C GLY A 25 -5.03 -6.20 -9.11
N GLY A 26 -5.51 -7.08 -9.99
CA GLY A 26 -4.70 -7.64 -11.08
C GLY A 26 -4.25 -9.08 -10.84
N ALA A 27 -5.01 -9.82 -10.03
CA ALA A 27 -4.88 -11.27 -9.81
C ALA A 27 -3.47 -11.72 -9.39
N PHE A 28 -2.74 -10.87 -8.67
CA PHE A 28 -1.36 -11.10 -8.23
C PHE A 28 -0.32 -11.23 -9.36
N VAL A 29 -0.70 -10.92 -10.60
CA VAL A 29 0.18 -11.00 -11.78
C VAL A 29 0.46 -9.64 -12.40
N SER A 30 -0.40 -8.65 -12.16
CA SER A 30 -0.28 -7.33 -12.78
C SER A 30 -0.82 -6.24 -11.85
N GLY A 31 -0.58 -4.99 -12.22
CA GLY A 31 -1.03 -3.81 -11.50
C GLY A 31 0.11 -3.01 -10.89
N SER A 32 -0.24 -1.84 -10.37
CA SER A 32 0.69 -0.91 -9.75
C SER A 32 -0.09 0.05 -8.85
N GLY A 33 0.56 0.57 -7.81
CA GLY A 33 0.11 1.69 -6.99
C GLY A 33 0.30 3.06 -7.65
N ASP A 34 0.70 3.11 -8.93
CA ASP A 34 0.89 4.35 -9.68
C ASP A 34 -0.42 5.12 -9.89
N SER A 35 -0.29 6.43 -9.92
CA SER A 35 -1.34 7.42 -10.11
C SER A 35 -1.97 7.39 -11.51
N GLU A 36 -1.33 6.77 -12.51
CA GLU A 36 -1.88 6.69 -13.87
C GLU A 36 -3.24 5.97 -13.91
N LEU A 37 -3.38 4.89 -13.12
CA LEU A 37 -4.61 4.09 -13.06
C LEU A 37 -5.46 4.42 -11.83
N PHE A 38 -4.81 4.70 -10.69
CA PHE A 38 -5.47 4.88 -9.39
C PHE A 38 -5.08 6.22 -8.75
N GLY A 39 -5.08 7.27 -9.57
CA GLY A 39 -4.70 8.61 -9.14
C GLY A 39 -5.58 9.17 -8.02
N PRO A 40 -5.03 10.08 -7.20
CA PRO A 40 -5.68 10.52 -5.97
C PRO A 40 -6.79 11.57 -6.19
N HIS A 41 -6.94 12.08 -7.43
CA HIS A 41 -7.70 13.28 -7.77
C HIS A 41 -9.13 13.31 -7.18
N TYR A 42 -9.91 12.24 -7.36
CA TYR A 42 -11.29 12.20 -6.86
C TYR A 42 -11.39 11.99 -5.36
N LEU A 43 -10.44 11.27 -4.75
CA LEU A 43 -10.46 10.96 -3.32
C LEU A 43 -9.94 12.11 -2.48
N LEU A 44 -9.00 12.92 -2.99
CA LEU A 44 -8.50 14.11 -2.31
C LEU A 44 -9.50 15.28 -2.28
N GLU A 45 -10.62 15.19 -3.00
CA GLU A 45 -11.77 16.07 -2.76
C GLU A 45 -12.44 15.79 -1.39
N LYS A 46 -12.11 14.67 -0.75
CA LYS A 46 -12.53 14.31 0.60
C LYS A 46 -11.38 14.54 1.58
N ASP A 47 -11.73 14.76 2.84
CA ASP A 47 -10.75 14.88 3.93
C ASP A 47 -10.21 13.51 4.35
N VAL A 48 -9.37 12.92 3.49
CA VAL A 48 -8.70 11.63 3.72
C VAL A 48 -7.22 11.71 3.38
N VAL A 49 -6.44 10.82 3.98
CA VAL A 49 -5.10 10.47 3.50
C VAL A 49 -5.22 9.20 2.66
N LEU A 50 -4.80 9.24 1.40
CA LEU A 50 -4.77 8.06 0.53
C LEU A 50 -3.35 7.50 0.49
N VAL A 51 -3.21 6.21 0.76
CA VAL A 51 -1.97 5.46 0.59
C VAL A 51 -2.17 4.42 -0.50
N THR A 52 -1.32 4.43 -1.53
CA THR A 52 -1.27 3.33 -2.52
C THR A 52 0.02 2.55 -2.33
N ILE A 53 -0.04 1.23 -2.44
CA ILE A 53 1.13 0.36 -2.21
C ILE A 53 1.47 -0.46 -3.45
N ASN A 54 2.75 -0.78 -3.60
CA ASN A 54 3.22 -1.84 -4.48
C ASN A 54 3.61 -3.08 -3.65
N TYR A 55 3.41 -4.25 -4.25
CA TYR A 55 3.86 -5.53 -3.71
C TYR A 55 4.41 -6.39 -4.85
N ARG A 56 5.22 -7.41 -4.52
CA ARG A 56 5.76 -8.29 -5.56
C ARG A 56 4.66 -9.10 -6.23
N LEU A 57 4.78 -9.28 -7.55
CA LEU A 57 3.83 -9.98 -8.41
C LEU A 57 4.43 -11.26 -9.00
N GLU A 58 3.56 -12.08 -9.58
CA GLU A 58 3.89 -13.31 -10.29
C GLU A 58 4.82 -14.24 -9.47
N VAL A 59 5.79 -14.89 -10.14
CA VAL A 59 6.76 -15.78 -9.52
C VAL A 59 7.59 -15.07 -8.44
N LEU A 60 7.89 -13.78 -8.60
CA LEU A 60 8.69 -13.02 -7.64
C LEU A 60 7.96 -12.80 -6.31
N GLY A 61 6.63 -12.71 -6.34
CA GLY A 61 5.80 -12.54 -5.15
C GLY A 61 5.24 -13.85 -4.59
N PHE A 62 5.06 -14.87 -5.42
CA PHE A 62 4.20 -16.01 -5.07
C PHE A 62 4.79 -17.39 -5.39
N LEU A 63 6.07 -17.47 -5.76
CA LEU A 63 6.77 -18.76 -5.84
C LEU A 63 6.73 -19.48 -4.49
N CYS A 64 6.32 -20.75 -4.51
CA CYS A 64 6.35 -21.64 -3.36
C CYS A 64 7.07 -22.93 -3.76
N LEU A 65 8.11 -23.30 -3.00
CA LEU A 65 8.87 -24.54 -3.20
C LEU A 65 8.64 -25.55 -2.06
N ASP A 66 7.68 -25.28 -1.17
CA ASP A 66 7.42 -26.09 0.05
C ASP A 66 8.67 -26.28 0.92
N THR A 67 9.45 -25.19 1.04
CA THR A 67 10.68 -25.10 1.85
C THR A 67 10.56 -23.94 2.83
N GLU A 68 11.40 -23.93 3.86
CA GLU A 68 11.42 -22.84 4.84
C GLU A 68 11.86 -21.51 4.21
N GLU A 69 12.81 -21.56 3.28
CA GLU A 69 13.37 -20.40 2.59
C GLU A 69 12.42 -19.81 1.54
N VAL A 70 11.64 -20.66 0.85
CA VAL A 70 10.68 -20.23 -0.18
C VAL A 70 9.28 -20.81 0.11
N PRO A 71 8.61 -20.32 1.18
CA PRO A 71 7.32 -20.85 1.64
C PRO A 71 6.11 -20.27 0.88
N GLY A 72 6.34 -19.41 -0.13
CA GLY A 72 5.28 -18.67 -0.81
C GLY A 72 4.88 -17.36 -0.13
N ASN A 73 3.93 -16.66 -0.77
CA ASN A 73 3.28 -15.45 -0.25
C ASN A 73 4.22 -14.29 0.12
N ALA A 74 5.37 -14.18 -0.53
CA ALA A 74 6.25 -13.02 -0.42
C ALA A 74 5.50 -11.71 -0.70
N GLY A 75 4.66 -11.65 -1.74
CA GLY A 75 3.81 -10.50 -2.06
C GLY A 75 2.81 -10.15 -0.95
N MET A 76 2.22 -11.15 -0.27
CA MET A 76 1.36 -10.89 0.89
C MET A 76 2.14 -10.34 2.09
N ARG A 77 3.37 -10.84 2.29
CA ARG A 77 4.25 -10.32 3.35
C ARG A 77 4.68 -8.88 3.07
N ASP A 78 4.86 -8.51 1.80
CA ASP A 78 5.09 -7.13 1.39
C ASP A 78 3.90 -6.23 1.78
N GLN A 79 2.67 -6.69 1.53
CA GLN A 79 1.46 -5.96 1.95
C GLN A 79 1.39 -5.77 3.47
N VAL A 80 1.70 -6.82 4.25
CA VAL A 80 1.78 -6.73 5.72
C VAL A 80 2.86 -5.72 6.15
N ALA A 81 4.02 -5.72 5.50
CA ALA A 81 5.09 -4.77 5.80
C ALA A 81 4.66 -3.32 5.49
N ALA A 82 3.99 -3.10 4.36
CA ALA A 82 3.45 -1.79 4.00
C ALA A 82 2.39 -1.32 5.01
N LEU A 83 1.48 -2.19 5.46
CA LEU A 83 0.47 -1.85 6.47
C LEU A 83 1.09 -1.53 7.83
N LYS A 84 2.14 -2.25 8.24
CA LYS A 84 2.91 -1.90 9.46
C LYS A 84 3.55 -0.54 9.32
N TRP A 85 4.16 -0.26 8.16
CA TRP A 85 4.72 1.06 7.89
C TRP A 85 3.65 2.15 7.99
N VAL A 86 2.46 1.95 7.42
CA VAL A 86 1.34 2.89 7.55
C VAL A 86 0.99 3.10 9.02
N GLN A 87 0.81 2.03 9.79
CA GLN A 87 0.47 2.12 11.22
C GLN A 87 1.50 2.93 12.03
N GLU A 88 2.78 2.77 11.72
CA GLU A 88 3.89 3.40 12.44
C GLU A 88 4.14 4.85 11.99
N ASN A 89 3.82 5.19 10.74
CA ASN A 89 4.32 6.43 10.12
C ASN A 89 3.22 7.42 9.69
N ILE A 90 1.97 6.98 9.47
CA ILE A 90 0.98 7.80 8.77
C ILE A 90 0.57 9.08 9.52
N SER A 91 0.78 9.12 10.84
CA SER A 91 0.58 10.33 11.64
C SER A 91 1.45 11.52 11.20
N HIS A 92 2.62 11.27 10.61
CA HIS A 92 3.49 12.31 10.07
C HIS A 92 2.95 12.93 8.77
N PHE A 93 1.94 12.30 8.17
CA PHE A 93 1.32 12.71 6.90
C PHE A 93 -0.13 13.19 7.09
N GLY A 94 -0.53 13.53 8.31
CA GLY A 94 -1.90 13.95 8.62
C GLY A 94 -2.89 12.78 8.72
N GLY A 95 -2.43 11.54 8.83
CA GLY A 95 -3.32 10.39 9.06
C GLY A 95 -3.63 10.17 10.54
N GLU A 96 -4.81 9.63 10.85
CA GLU A 96 -5.12 9.04 12.16
C GLU A 96 -4.84 7.53 12.12
N PRO A 97 -3.79 7.02 12.79
CA PRO A 97 -3.40 5.61 12.73
C PRO A 97 -4.46 4.65 13.30
N ASN A 98 -5.42 5.14 14.08
CA ASN A 98 -6.53 4.32 14.60
C ASN A 98 -7.77 4.34 13.70
N SER A 99 -7.70 5.01 12.54
CA SER A 99 -8.79 5.13 11.57
C SER A 99 -8.27 4.80 10.17
N VAL A 100 -7.73 3.59 10.03
CA VAL A 100 -7.24 3.04 8.76
C VAL A 100 -8.32 2.12 8.18
N THR A 101 -8.65 2.30 6.90
CA THR A 101 -9.53 1.41 6.11
C THR A 101 -8.76 0.83 4.94
#